data_AF-A0A1F8SAX5-F1
#
_entry.id   AF-A0A1F8SAX5-F1
#
_cell.length_a   1.000
_cell.length_b   1.000
_cell.length_c   1.000
_cell.angle_alpha   90.00
_cell.angle_beta   90.00
_cell.angle_gamma   90.00
#
_symmetry.space_group_name_H-M   'P 1'
#
loop_
_entity.id
_entity.type
_entity.pdbx_description
1 polymer ?
#
loop_
_entity_poly.entity_id
_entity_poly.type
_entity_poly.pdbx_seq_one_letter_code
_entity_poly.pdbx_strand_id
1 'polypeptide(L)' 'MNSRPPVKPATVEPFKHVIDEYKHQAQTITCTCGWHGSSATLDRGGSEWTAHLFEVRGKKR' A
#
# COMPACT_ATOMS: atom_id res chain seq x y z
N MET A 1 -38.59 -18.89 5.95
CA MET A 1 -38.16 -17.48 6.00
C MET A 1 -36.91 -17.37 6.84
N ASN A 2 -35.73 -17.38 6.22
CA ASN A 2 -34.49 -16.95 6.87
C ASN A 2 -33.62 -16.30 5.80
N SER A 3 -33.78 -14.99 5.68
CA SER A 3 -33.08 -14.14 4.74
C SER A 3 -31.64 -13.96 5.22
N ARG A 4 -30.73 -14.76 4.67
CA ARG A 4 -29.28 -14.54 4.83
C ARG A 4 -28.95 -13.19 4.17
N PRO A 5 -28.37 -12.21 4.90
CA PRO A 5 -28.09 -10.92 4.31
C PRO A 5 -27.04 -11.08 3.20
N PRO A 6 -27.18 -10.34 2.07
CA PRO A 6 -26.19 -10.37 1.02
C PRO A 6 -24.89 -9.78 1.55
N VAL A 7 -23.84 -10.60 1.61
CA VAL A 7 -22.47 -10.11 1.79
C VAL A 7 -22.16 -9.28 0.55
N LYS A 8 -22.30 -7.96 0.68
CA LYS A 8 -21.89 -7.03 -0.37
C LYS A 8 -20.42 -7.33 -0.68
N PRO A 9 -20.03 -7.53 -1.94
CA PRO A 9 -18.62 -7.49 -2.27
C PRO A 9 -18.16 -6.11 -1.80
N ALA A 10 -17.22 -6.07 -0.85
CA ALA A 10 -16.56 -4.85 -0.46
C ALA A 10 -16.09 -4.21 -1.77
N THR A 11 -16.71 -3.10 -2.14
CA THR A 11 -16.21 -2.21 -3.19
C THR A 11 -14.73 -2.10 -2.92
N VAL A 12 -13.93 -2.72 -3.79
CA VAL A 12 -12.47 -2.69 -3.70
C VAL A 12 -12.14 -1.22 -3.79
N GLU A 13 -11.94 -0.60 -2.63
CA GLU A 13 -11.60 0.81 -2.54
C GLU A 13 -10.44 1.02 -3.51
N PRO A 14 -10.47 2.11 -4.30
CA PRO A 14 -9.53 2.31 -5.40
C PRO A 14 -8.12 2.09 -4.87
N PHE A 15 -7.47 0.99 -5.27
CA PHE A 15 -6.22 0.43 -4.71
C PHE A 15 -5.35 1.52 -4.09
N LYS A 16 -5.62 1.83 -2.81
CA LYS A 16 -5.05 3.01 -2.17
C LYS A 16 -3.78 2.52 -1.51
N HIS A 17 -2.66 2.71 -2.20
CA HIS A 17 -1.34 2.42 -1.66
C HIS A 17 -1.04 3.46 -0.58
N VAL A 18 -1.38 3.10 0.65
CA VAL A 18 -1.20 3.92 1.85
C VAL A 18 -0.29 3.19 2.80
N ILE A 19 0.48 3.94 3.58
CA ILE A 19 1.30 3.38 4.65
C ILE A 19 0.36 2.98 5.79
N ASP A 20 0.26 1.67 6.02
CA ASP A 20 -0.46 1.05 7.13
C ASP A 20 0.33 1.21 8.44
N GLU A 21 1.61 0.82 8.42
CA GLU A 21 2.53 0.96 9.55
C GLU A 21 3.79 1.71 9.10
N TYR A 22 4.18 2.73 9.87
CA TYR A 22 5.44 3.44 9.68
C TYR A 22 6.32 3.39 10.93
N LYS A 23 7.45 2.70 10.83
CA LYS A 23 8.47 2.64 11.87
C LYS A 23 9.54 3.69 11.60
N HIS A 24 9.43 4.83 12.26
CA HIS A 24 10.32 5.99 12.06
C HIS A 24 11.79 5.69 12.36
N GLN A 25 12.09 4.88 13.39
CA GLN A 25 13.47 4.55 13.77
C GLN A 25 14.18 3.67 12.75
N ALA A 26 13.48 2.68 12.17
CA ALA A 26 14.01 1.78 11.15
C ALA A 26 13.70 2.28 9.72
N GLN A 27 13.02 3.42 9.60
CA GLN A 27 12.47 3.96 8.36
C GLN A 27 11.72 2.91 7.53
N THR A 28 11.01 1.99 8.18
CA THR A 28 10.33 0.89 7.52
C THR A 28 8.84 1.18 7.36
N ILE A 29 8.30 0.92 6.18
CA ILE A 29 6.91 1.13 5.77
C ILE A 29 6.27 -0.21 5.44
N THR A 30 5.04 -0.40 5.90
CA THR A 30 4.13 -1.41 5.40
C THR A 30 3.02 -0.74 4.59
N CYS A 31 2.81 -1.17 3.36
CA CYS A 31 1.69 -0.78 2.50
C CYS A 31 0.45 -1.59 2.88
N THR A 32 -0.72 -0.95 2.85
CA THR A 32 -2.04 -1.61 2.93
C THR A 32 -2.27 -2.68 1.85
N CYS A 33 -1.49 -2.64 0.77
CA CYS A 33 -1.48 -3.62 -0.31
C CYS A 33 -0.68 -4.90 0.00
N GLY A 34 -0.04 -4.98 1.18
CA GLY A 34 0.82 -6.10 1.59
C GLY A 34 2.29 -5.94 1.21
N TRP A 35 2.68 -4.84 0.55
CA TRP A 35 4.09 -4.51 0.31
C TRP A 35 4.76 -4.03 1.61
N HIS A 36 6.04 -4.35 1.79
CA HIS A 36 6.83 -3.89 2.93
C HIS A 36 8.22 -3.49 2.44
N GLY A 37 8.72 -2.34 2.87
CA GLY A 37 10.02 -1.82 2.47
C GLY A 37 10.30 -0.46 3.11
N SER A 38 11.40 0.20 2.76
CA SER A 38 11.84 1.37 3.52
C SER A 38 11.41 2.70 2.89
N SER A 39 11.07 3.67 3.75
CA SER A 39 10.97 5.10 3.41
C SER A 39 12.34 5.78 3.35
N ALA A 40 13.39 5.09 3.78
CA ALA A 40 14.75 5.60 3.81
C ALA A 40 15.18 6.09 2.43
N THR A 41 15.43 7.39 2.31
CA THR A 41 16.11 7.95 1.14
C THR A 41 17.58 7.62 1.25
N LEU A 42 18.07 6.74 0.37
CA LEU A 42 19.51 6.58 0.15
C LEU A 42 19.97 7.77 -0.69
N ASP A 43 21.04 8.44 -0.27
CA ASP A 43 21.59 9.73 -0.74
C ASP A 43 21.58 10.06 -2.25
N ARG A 44 21.28 9.12 -3.15
CA ARG A 44 21.20 9.36 -4.62
C ARG A 44 20.03 8.71 -5.35
N GLY A 45 19.13 8.01 -4.67
CA GLY A 45 18.00 7.35 -5.30
C GLY A 45 16.84 7.32 -4.32
N GLY A 46 15.67 7.79 -4.73
CA GLY A 46 14.49 7.89 -3.88
C GLY A 46 14.19 6.60 -3.09
N SER A 47 13.37 6.73 -2.06
CA SER A 47 13.08 5.61 -1.16
C SER A 47 12.38 4.44 -1.85
N GLU A 48 12.52 3.24 -1.28
CA GLU A 48 11.84 2.03 -1.78
C GLU A 48 10.33 2.24 -1.85
N TRP A 49 9.77 2.98 -0.88
CA TRP A 49 8.37 3.41 -0.90
C TRP A 49 8.02 4.27 -2.13
N THR A 50 8.91 5.18 -2.51
CA THR A 50 8.71 6.01 -3.70
C THR A 50 8.74 5.15 -4.96
N ALA A 51 9.71 4.24 -5.08
CA ALA A 51 9.78 3.28 -6.19
C ALA A 51 8.53 2.39 -6.27
N HIS A 52 8.05 1.90 -5.13
CA HIS A 52 6.79 1.15 -5.02
C HIS A 52 5.61 1.96 -5.54
N LEU A 53 5.47 3.22 -5.11
CA LEU A 53 4.42 4.12 -5.60
C LEU A 53 4.52 4.35 -7.11
N PHE A 54 5.72 4.44 -7.68
CA PHE A 54 5.90 4.56 -9.14
C PHE A 54 5.54 3.27 -9.87
N GLU A 55 5.91 2.10 -9.35
CA GLU A 55 5.57 0.80 -9.94
C GLU A 55 4.06 0.58 -9.96
N VAL A 56 3.38 0.80 -8.83
CA VAL A 56 1.93 0.59 -8.73
C VAL A 56 1.12 1.68 -9.45
N ARG A 57 1.64 2.91 -9.52
CA ARG A 57 1.01 4.00 -10.31
C ARG A 57 1.24 3.82 -11.81
N GLY A 58 2.36 3.22 -12.20
CA GLY A 58 2.69 2.86 -13.59
C GLY A 58 1.96 1.62 -14.08
N LYS A 59 1.63 0.67 -13.19
CA LYS A 59 0.87 -0.55 -13.49
C LYS A 59 -0.64 -0.31 -13.61
N LYS A 60 -1.02 0.87 -14.12
CA LYS A 60 -2.39 1.24 -14.45
C LYS A 60 -2.55 1.34 -15.97
N ARG A 61 -2.54 0.18 -16.63
CA ARG A 61 -3.44 -0.24 -17.73
C ARG A 61 -2.93 -1.49 -18.43
#